data_AF-J9W051-F1
#
_entry.id   AF-J9W051-F1
#
_cell.length_a   1.000
_cell.length_b   1.000
_cell.length_c   1.000
_cell.angle_alpha   90.00
_cell.angle_beta   90.00
_cell.angle_gamma   90.00
#
_symmetry.space_group_name_H-M   'P 1'
#
loop_
_entity.id
_entity.type
_entity.pdbx_description
1 polymer ?
#
loop_
_entity_poly.entity_id
_entity_poly.type
_entity_poly.pdbx_seq_one_letter_code
_entity_poly.pdbx_strand_id
1 'polypeptide(L)' 'MTPSNIIGGILTCGVGLFLIVAGLMVSKGKWSRMVAGNLFHDDQKSVGRHKKAIGGLFIILGGLCLVFYLVLF' A
#
# COMPACT_ATOMS: atom_id res chain seq x y z
N MET A 1 15.31 7.37 24.12
CA MET A 1 15.31 6.73 22.78
C MET A 1 16.66 6.09 22.55
N THR A 2 16.72 4.77 22.43
CA THR A 2 17.95 4.07 22.00
C THR A 2 18.14 4.26 20.49
N PRO A 3 19.39 4.24 19.97
CA PRO A 3 19.65 4.35 18.53
C PRO A 3 18.89 3.31 17.70
N SER A 4 18.68 2.12 18.27
CA SER A 4 17.91 1.01 17.71
C SER A 4 16.45 1.40 17.41
N ASN A 5 15.86 2.23 18.27
CA ASN A 5 14.46 2.67 18.13
C ASN A 5 14.29 3.72 17.02
N ILE A 6 15.31 4.57 16.82
CA ILE A 6 15.34 5.56 15.75
C ILE A 6 15.43 4.87 14.38
N ILE A 7 16.32 3.87 14.26
CA ILE A 7 16.47 3.08 13.04
C ILE A 7 15.19 2.29 12.73
N GLY A 8 14.61 1.65 13.76
CA GLY A 8 13.32 0.97 13.65
C GLY A 8 12.22 1.90 13.14
N GLY A 9 12.13 3.10 13.68
CA GLY A 9 11.15 4.09 13.25
C GLY A 9 11.31 4.60 11.82
N ILE A 10 12.55 4.83 11.38
CA ILE A 10 12.83 5.21 9.98
C ILE A 10 12.40 4.08 9.04
N LEU A 11 12.69 2.83 9.39
CA LEU A 11 12.25 1.65 8.64
C LEU A 11 10.73 1.51 8.59
N THR A 12 10.05 1.63 9.73
CA THR A 12 8.58 1.52 9.81
C THR A 12 7.88 2.62 9.02
N CYS A 13 8.36 3.87 9.14
CA CYS A 13 7.86 4.99 8.33
C CYS A 13 8.11 4.79 6.83
N GLY A 14 9.30 4.28 6.46
CA GLY A 14 9.64 3.97 5.07
C GLY A 14 8.72 2.90 4.47
N VAL A 15 8.47 1.81 5.21
CA VAL A 15 7.56 0.73 4.80
C VAL A 15 6.12 1.23 4.72
N GLY A 16 5.65 2.03 5.69
CA GLY A 16 4.32 2.62 5.68
C GLY A 16 4.07 3.53 4.47
N LEU A 17 5.02 4.42 4.17
CA LEU A 17 4.97 5.28 2.99
C LEU A 17 5.02 4.47 1.69
N PHE A 18 5.86 3.43 1.63
CA PHE A 18 5.93 2.54 0.47
C PHE A 18 4.59 1.84 0.21
N LEU A 19 3.93 1.33 1.25
CA LEU A 19 2.60 0.70 1.15
C LEU A 19 1.53 1.68 0.66
N ILE A 20 1.55 2.93 1.14
CA ILE A 20 0.63 3.98 0.71
C ILE A 20 0.86 4.33 -0.78
N VAL A 21 2.11 4.50 -1.19
CA VAL A 21 2.48 4.80 -2.58
C VAL A 21 2.12 3.63 -3.50
N ALA A 22 2.39 2.39 -3.09
CA ALA A 22 2.01 1.18 -3.82
C ALA A 22 0.47 1.08 -3.96
N GLY A 23 -0.27 1.30 -2.88
CA GLY A 23 -1.74 1.33 -2.89
C GLY A 23 -2.30 2.40 -3.82
N LEU A 24 -1.70 3.60 -3.82
CA LEU A 24 -2.04 4.69 -4.75
C LEU A 24 -1.75 4.32 -6.21
N MET A 25 -0.60 3.69 -6.50
CA MET A 25 -0.25 3.26 -7.86
C MET A 25 -1.17 2.14 -8.38
N VAL A 26 -1.58 1.22 -7.50
CA VAL A 26 -2.57 0.17 -7.80
C VAL A 26 -3.95 0.78 -8.05
N SER A 27 -4.38 1.73 -7.20
CA SER A 27 -5.68 2.41 -7.31
C SER A 27 -5.77 3.31 -8.55
N LYS A 28 -4.67 3.97 -8.94
CA LYS A 28 -4.56 4.74 -10.20
C LYS A 28 -4.49 3.86 -11.45
N GLY A 29 -4.46 2.53 -11.30
CA GLY A 29 -4.48 1.61 -12.43
C GLY A 29 -3.20 1.57 -13.27
N LYS A 30 -2.14 2.31 -12.89
CA LYS A 30 -0.82 2.28 -13.56
C LYS A 30 -0.24 0.86 -13.60
N TRP A 31 -0.35 0.15 -12.48
CA TRP A 31 0.06 -1.25 -12.38
C TRP A 31 -0.96 -2.22 -12.92
N SER A 32 -2.18 -1.73 -13.15
CA SER A 32 -3.28 -2.61 -13.45
C SER A 32 -3.43 -2.97 -14.92
N ARG A 33 -2.77 -2.28 -15.86
CA ARG A 33 -2.57 -2.88 -17.19
C ARG A 33 -1.63 -4.09 -17.12
N MET A 34 -0.60 -4.01 -16.29
CA MET A 34 0.42 -5.05 -16.16
C MET A 34 -0.08 -6.27 -15.38
N VAL A 35 -0.82 -6.05 -14.29
CA VAL A 35 -1.38 -7.13 -13.47
C VAL A 35 -2.71 -7.64 -14.05
N ALA A 36 -3.61 -6.77 -14.53
CA ALA A 36 -4.90 -7.23 -15.05
C ALA A 36 -4.82 -7.79 -16.46
N GLY A 37 -3.88 -7.32 -17.29
CA GLY A 37 -3.63 -7.94 -18.59
C GLY A 37 -3.16 -9.39 -18.48
N ASN A 38 -2.55 -9.77 -17.34
CA ASN A 38 -2.03 -11.11 -17.11
C ASN A 38 -2.95 -12.02 -16.28
N LEU A 39 -3.78 -11.47 -15.38
CA LEU A 39 -4.68 -12.24 -14.50
C LEU A 39 -6.16 -12.19 -14.88
N PHE A 40 -6.61 -11.17 -15.60
CA PHE A 40 -8.03 -10.93 -15.88
C PHE A 40 -8.20 -10.70 -17.38
N HIS A 41 -8.03 -11.79 -18.14
CA HIS A 41 -8.47 -11.86 -19.53
C HIS A 41 -9.94 -11.37 -19.59
N ASP A 42 -10.17 -10.28 -20.31
CA ASP A 42 -11.46 -9.74 -20.76
C ASP A 42 -12.53 -9.19 -19.79
N ASP A 43 -12.34 -9.14 -18.47
CA ASP A 43 -13.41 -8.64 -17.56
C ASP A 43 -13.16 -7.23 -16.96
N GLN A 44 -12.83 -6.24 -17.80
CA GLN A 44 -12.37 -4.90 -17.39
C GLN A 44 -13.23 -4.19 -16.32
N LYS A 45 -14.54 -4.46 -16.27
CA LYS A 45 -15.48 -3.78 -15.37
C LYS A 45 -15.38 -4.28 -13.91
N SER A 46 -15.11 -5.57 -13.72
CA SER A 46 -14.84 -6.17 -12.40
C SER A 46 -13.47 -5.73 -11.86
N VAL A 47 -12.47 -5.72 -12.74
CA VAL A 47 -11.10 -5.40 -12.33
C VAL A 47 -10.98 -3.96 -11.82
N GLY A 48 -11.71 -3.00 -12.39
CA GLY A 48 -11.74 -1.61 -11.90
C GLY A 48 -12.13 -1.49 -10.41
N ARG A 49 -13.12 -2.27 -9.97
CA ARG A 49 -13.62 -2.27 -8.59
C ARG A 49 -12.63 -2.97 -7.64
N HIS A 50 -12.05 -4.10 -8.08
CA HIS A 50 -11.05 -4.82 -7.29
C HIS A 50 -9.72 -4.07 -7.16
N LYS A 51 -9.26 -3.35 -8.20
CA LYS A 51 -8.09 -2.46 -8.12
C LYS A 51 -8.24 -1.41 -7.03
N LYS A 52 -9.42 -0.79 -6.97
CA LYS A 52 -9.73 0.26 -6.00
C LYS A 52 -9.81 -0.31 -4.58
N ALA A 53 -10.39 -1.50 -4.42
CA ALA A 53 -10.45 -2.19 -3.14
C ALA A 53 -9.06 -2.61 -2.64
N ILE A 54 -8.24 -3.22 -3.50
CA ILE A 54 -6.86 -3.64 -3.16
C ILE A 54 -5.99 -2.42 -2.85
N GLY A 55 -6.04 -1.38 -3.69
CA GLY A 55 -5.31 -0.14 -3.43
C GLY A 55 -5.73 0.54 -2.13
N GLY A 56 -7.03 0.53 -1.82
CA GLY A 56 -7.57 1.00 -0.53
C GLY A 56 -7.05 0.21 0.66
N LEU A 57 -7.01 -1.13 0.58
CA LEU A 57 -6.47 -1.99 1.62
C LEU A 57 -4.99 -1.68 1.90
N PHE A 58 -4.18 -1.47 0.86
CA PHE A 58 -2.77 -1.09 1.01
C PHE A 58 -2.59 0.27 1.69
N ILE A 59 -3.43 1.26 1.37
CA ILE A 59 -3.39 2.58 2.01
C ILE A 59 -3.79 2.48 3.49
N ILE A 60 -4.85 1.72 3.81
CA ILE A 60 -5.30 1.50 5.19
C ILE A 60 -4.20 0.78 6.00
N LEU A 61 -3.57 -0.23 5.42
CA LEU A 61 -2.49 -0.98 6.07
C LEU A 61 -1.25 -0.10 6.31
N GLY A 62 -0.87 0.72 5.33
CA GLY A 62 0.23 1.68 5.48
C GLY A 62 -0.08 2.76 6.53
N GLY A 63 -1.32 3.25 6.58
CA GLY A 63 -1.79 4.17 7.61
C GLY A 63 -1.77 3.55 9.01
N LEU A 64 -2.26 2.32 9.15
CA LEU A 64 -2.18 1.55 10.40
C LEU A 64 -0.73 1.37 10.86
N CYS A 65 0.19 1.10 9.95
CA CYS A 65 1.61 0.95 10.26
C CYS A 65 2.22 2.24 10.85
N LEU A 66 1.86 3.40 10.30
CA LEU A 66 2.27 4.72 10.81
C LEU A 66 1.64 5.05 12.17
N VAL A 67 0.35 4.77 12.35
CA VAL A 67 -0.36 4.99 13.62
C VAL A 67 0.20 4.08 14.71
N PHE A 68 0.49 2.82 14.39
CA PHE A 68 1.05 1.86 15.34
C PHE A 68 2.44 2.29 15.82
N TYR A 69 3.26 2.84 14.92
CA TYR A 69 4.53 3.46 15.28
C TYR A 69 4.34 4.67 16.22
N LEU A 70 3.40 5.57 15.93
CA LEU A 70 3.09 6.73 16.79
C LEU A 70 2.49 6.38 18.16
N VAL A 71 1.89 5.20 18.32
CA VAL A 71 1.31 4.75 19.59
C VAL A 71 2.33 3.97 20.43
N LEU A 72 3.23 3.21 19.78
CA LEU A 72 4.25 2.41 20.47
C LEU A 72 5.51 3.20 20.85
N PHE A 73 5.73 4.38 20.27
CA PHE A 73 6.89 5.24 20.50
C PHE A 73 6.49 6.65 20.91
#